data_AF-A0A8T1A5R2-F1
#
_entry.id   AF-A0A8T1A5R2-F1
#
_cell.length_a   1.000
_cell.length_b   1.000
_cell.length_c   1.000
_cell.angle_alpha   90.00
_cell.angle_beta   90.00
_cell.angle_gamma   90.00
#
_symmetry.space_group_name_H-M   'P 1'
#
loop_
_entity.id
_entity.type
_entity.pdbx_description
1 polymer ?
#
loop_
_entity_poly.entity_id
_entity_poly.type
_entity_poly.pdbx_seq_one_letter_code
_entity_poly.pdbx_strand_id
1 'polypeptide(L)'
;MGTDVRYVVDAAFPTWAQLKQQLSSMFAPPNQAYRIRSRFLATRQGKKELLDYVQELRTLIAGTAADSLPEAVTLTVFTEGLRTSAARTEVFRVHPSSFEVAVG
;
A
#
# COMPACT_ATOMS: atom_id res chain seq x y z
N MET A 1 -31.88 3.75 31.27
CA MET A 1 -32.03 3.50 29.82
C MET A 1 -30.65 3.62 29.18
N GLY A 2 -29.97 2.50 28.91
CA GLY A 2 -28.60 2.50 28.40
C GLY A 2 -28.25 1.25 27.59
N THR A 3 -29.28 0.59 27.06
CA THR A 3 -29.21 -0.72 26.40
C THR A 3 -29.46 -0.66 24.89
N ASP A 4 -29.61 0.53 24.32
CA ASP A 4 -30.14 0.69 22.96
C ASP A 4 -29.05 0.67 21.88
N VAL A 5 -27.96 1.42 22.07
CA VAL A 5 -26.92 1.58 21.03
C VAL A 5 -26.12 0.30 20.82
N ARG A 6 -25.79 -0.42 21.88
CA ARG A 6 -24.97 -1.64 21.80
C ARG A 6 -25.72 -2.77 21.10
N TYR A 7 -27.01 -2.91 21.40
CA TYR A 7 -27.88 -3.92 20.76
C TYR A 7 -28.08 -3.63 19.26
N VAL A 8 -28.24 -2.35 18.89
CA VAL A 8 -28.36 -1.95 17.47
C VAL A 8 -27.06 -2.23 16.70
N VAL A 9 -25.89 -1.93 17.29
CA VAL A 9 -24.59 -2.20 16.64
C VAL A 9 -24.36 -3.71 16.50
N ASP A 10 -24.64 -4.50 17.54
CA ASP A 10 -24.47 -5.95 17.52
C ASP A 10 -25.46 -6.64 16.55
N ALA A 11 -26.68 -6.09 16.40
CA ALA A 11 -27.66 -6.59 15.43
C ALA A 11 -27.35 -6.18 13.97
N ALA A 12 -26.78 -4.98 13.75
CA ALA A 12 -26.44 -4.48 12.42
C ALA A 12 -25.10 -5.04 11.89
N PHE A 13 -24.13 -5.28 12.78
CA PHE A 13 -22.80 -5.76 12.43
C PHE A 13 -22.34 -6.88 13.37
N PRO A 14 -22.81 -8.13 13.14
CA PRO A 14 -22.54 -9.25 14.05
C PRO A 14 -21.06 -9.63 14.18
N THR A 15 -20.17 -9.08 13.33
CA THR A 15 -18.73 -9.28 13.44
C THR A 15 -17.94 -7.98 13.22
N TRP A 16 -16.80 -7.87 13.89
CA TRP A 16 -15.83 -6.79 13.67
C TRP A 16 -15.37 -6.70 12.20
N ALA A 17 -15.26 -7.85 11.51
CA ALA A 17 -14.89 -7.89 10.10
C ALA A 17 -15.96 -7.21 9.22
N GLN A 18 -17.25 -7.49 9.46
CA GLN A 18 -18.35 -6.85 8.74
C GLN A 18 -18.44 -5.36 9.03
N LEU A 19 -18.27 -4.94 10.28
CA LEU A 19 -18.23 -3.50 10.61
C LEU A 19 -17.10 -2.80 9.85
N LYS A 20 -15.88 -3.34 9.88
CA LYS A 20 -14.74 -2.79 9.13
C LYS A 20 -15.00 -2.74 7.62
N GLN A 21 -15.58 -3.79 7.05
CA GLN A 21 -15.87 -3.84 5.62
C GLN A 21 -16.94 -2.82 5.22
N GLN A 22 -18.01 -2.67 6.02
CA GLN A 22 -19.08 -1.69 5.79
C GLN A 22 -18.56 -0.26 5.88
N LEU A 23 -17.82 0.07 6.94
CA LEU A 23 -17.17 1.38 7.08
C LEU A 23 -16.22 1.64 5.91
N SER A 24 -15.39 0.68 5.55
CA SER A 24 -14.47 0.83 4.42
C SER A 24 -15.22 1.06 3.12
N SER A 25 -16.31 0.34 2.86
CA SER A 25 -17.13 0.48 1.66
C SER A 25 -17.83 1.85 1.60
N MET A 26 -18.39 2.32 2.72
CA MET A 26 -19.13 3.59 2.78
C MET A 26 -18.22 4.81 2.68
N PHE A 27 -17.02 4.75 3.26
CA PHE A 27 -16.10 5.89 3.34
C PHE A 27 -14.94 5.82 2.33
N ALA A 28 -14.78 4.72 1.60
CA ALA A 28 -13.79 4.64 0.54
C ALA A 28 -14.14 5.62 -0.58
N PRO A 29 -13.17 6.40 -1.07
CA PRO A 29 -13.36 7.17 -2.29
C PRO A 29 -13.71 6.26 -3.48
N PRO A 30 -14.46 6.77 -4.48
CA PRO A 30 -14.69 6.06 -5.73
C PRO A 30 -13.36 5.61 -6.35
N ASN A 31 -13.33 4.36 -6.83
CA ASN A 31 -12.16 3.77 -7.50
C ASN A 31 -10.88 3.78 -6.64
N GLN A 32 -10.98 3.66 -5.31
CA GLN A 32 -9.84 3.73 -4.39
C GLN A 32 -8.69 2.79 -4.79
N ALA A 33 -8.99 1.54 -5.15
CA ALA A 33 -7.98 0.57 -5.60
C ALA A 33 -7.21 1.07 -6.84
N TYR A 34 -7.93 1.61 -7.83
CA TYR A 34 -7.33 2.22 -9.01
C TYR A 34 -6.45 3.43 -8.65
N ARG A 35 -6.93 4.30 -7.75
CA ARG A 35 -6.17 5.50 -7.32
C ARG A 35 -4.86 5.12 -6.64
N ILE A 36 -4.88 4.13 -5.76
CA ILE A 36 -3.68 3.63 -5.08
C ILE A 36 -2.71 3.04 -6.11
N ARG A 37 -3.19 2.16 -7.00
CA ARG A 37 -2.35 1.54 -8.04
C ARG A 37 -1.76 2.55 -9.01
N SER A 38 -2.57 3.50 -9.48
CA SER A 38 -2.11 4.58 -10.36
C SER A 38 -1.01 5.40 -9.69
N ARG A 39 -1.20 5.78 -8.42
CA ARG A 39 -0.17 6.48 -7.64
C ARG A 39 1.08 5.63 -7.47
N PHE A 40 0.94 4.34 -7.13
CA PHE A 40 2.05 3.40 -7.01
C PHE A 40 2.90 3.37 -8.27
N LEU A 41 2.29 3.10 -9.44
CA LEU A 41 2.98 3.03 -10.73
C LEU A 41 3.67 4.35 -11.13
N ALA A 42 3.10 5.48 -10.72
CA ALA A 42 3.65 6.82 -10.95
C ALA A 42 4.72 7.25 -9.93
N THR A 43 4.91 6.49 -8.85
CA THR A 43 5.82 6.89 -7.76
C THR A 43 7.26 6.86 -8.25
N ARG A 44 7.99 7.93 -7.97
CA ARG A 44 9.42 8.09 -8.27
C ARG A 44 10.08 8.74 -7.06
N GLN A 45 11.35 8.42 -6.81
CA GLN A 45 12.13 9.03 -5.73
C GLN A 45 12.28 10.54 -5.94
N GLY A 46 12.62 10.98 -7.16
CA GLY A 46 12.82 12.39 -7.46
C GLY A 46 13.83 13.05 -6.53
N LYS A 47 13.40 14.08 -5.79
CA LYS A 47 14.22 14.81 -4.80
C LYS A 47 14.09 14.27 -3.36
N LYS A 48 13.25 13.26 -3.13
CA LYS A 48 13.02 12.70 -1.79
C LYS A 48 14.25 11.95 -1.31
N GLU A 49 14.44 11.94 0.00
CA GLU A 49 15.37 11.00 0.63
C GLU A 49 14.91 9.56 0.37
N LEU A 50 15.87 8.64 0.34
CA LEU A 50 15.58 7.24 0.00
C LEU A 50 14.55 6.63 0.98
N LEU A 51 14.68 6.96 2.27
CA LEU A 51 13.77 6.48 3.30
C LEU A 51 12.33 6.95 3.07
N ASP A 52 12.13 8.23 2.72
CA ASP A 52 10.80 8.78 2.44
C ASP A 52 10.16 8.12 1.23
N TYR A 53 10.95 7.87 0.18
CA TYR A 53 10.50 7.15 -1.01
C TYR A 53 10.09 5.70 -0.70
N VAL A 54 10.93 4.97 0.04
CA VAL A 54 10.63 3.60 0.49
C VAL A 54 9.36 3.56 1.34
N GLN A 55 9.20 4.51 2.26
CA GLN A 55 8.04 4.56 3.15
C GLN A 55 6.75 4.90 2.38
N GLU A 56 6.82 5.77 1.37
CA GLU A 56 5.69 6.02 0.47
C GLU A 56 5.30 4.75 -0.29
N LEU A 57 6.27 4.01 -0.84
CA LEU A 57 6.00 2.74 -1.53
C LEU A 57 5.37 1.71 -0.58
N ARG A 58 5.91 1.52 0.63
CA ARG A 58 5.33 0.61 1.64
C ARG A 58 3.88 0.95 1.97
N THR A 59 3.59 2.24 2.09
CA THR A 59 2.23 2.74 2.37
C THR A 59 1.28 2.42 1.22
N LEU A 60 1.74 2.60 -0.02
CA LEU A 60 0.95 2.30 -1.22
C LEU A 60 0.74 0.79 -1.39
N ILE A 61 1.77 -0.04 -1.14
CA ILE A 61 1.68 -1.51 -1.16
C ILE A 61 0.66 -1.99 -0.12
N ALA A 62 0.73 -1.49 1.13
CA ALA A 62 -0.24 -1.82 2.17
C ALA A 62 -1.67 -1.41 1.79
N GLY A 63 -1.82 -0.28 1.08
CA GLY A 63 -3.10 0.16 0.53
C GLY A 63 -3.68 -0.78 -0.55
N THR A 64 -2.86 -1.65 -1.14
CA THR A 64 -3.30 -2.68 -2.10
C THR A 64 -3.59 -4.04 -1.46
N ALA A 65 -3.60 -4.19 -0.13
CA ALA A 65 -3.63 -5.50 0.53
C ALA A 65 -4.75 -6.48 0.10
N ALA A 66 -5.91 -5.99 -0.34
CA ALA A 66 -6.98 -6.85 -0.86
C ALA A 66 -6.78 -7.30 -2.33
N ASP A 67 -5.87 -6.64 -3.05
CA ASP A 67 -5.60 -6.82 -4.48
C ASP A 67 -4.13 -6.44 -4.77
N SER A 68 -3.22 -7.18 -4.12
CA SER A 68 -1.79 -6.89 -4.13
C SER A 68 -1.20 -7.04 -5.53
N LEU A 69 -0.21 -6.20 -5.84
CA LEU A 69 0.50 -6.29 -7.12
C LEU A 69 1.51 -7.45 -7.08
N PRO A 70 1.80 -8.08 -8.24
CA PRO A 70 2.86 -9.07 -8.32
C PRO A 70 4.20 -8.48 -7.88
N GLU A 71 5.03 -9.27 -7.20
CA GLU A 71 6.32 -8.82 -6.67
C GLU A 71 7.22 -8.21 -7.75
N ALA A 72 7.22 -8.80 -8.95
CA ALA A 72 7.95 -8.28 -10.11
C ALA A 72 7.53 -6.84 -10.46
N VAL A 73 6.23 -6.51 -10.37
CA VAL A 73 5.75 -5.13 -10.61
C VAL A 73 6.25 -4.21 -9.50
N THR A 74 6.20 -4.66 -8.24
CA THR A 74 6.66 -3.87 -7.10
C THR A 74 8.14 -3.55 -7.21
N LEU A 75 8.96 -4.55 -7.54
CA LEU A 75 10.38 -4.43 -7.79
C LEU A 75 10.68 -3.48 -8.94
N THR A 76 10.03 -3.65 -10.10
CA THR A 76 10.25 -2.78 -11.25
C THR A 76 9.90 -1.32 -10.95
N VAL A 77 8.79 -1.07 -10.24
CA VAL A 77 8.43 0.30 -9.84
C VAL A 77 9.46 0.87 -8.87
N PHE A 78 9.93 0.09 -7.90
CA PHE A 78 10.97 0.52 -6.98
C PHE A 78 12.26 0.88 -7.72
N THR A 79 12.80 -0.04 -8.52
CA THR A 79 14.11 0.09 -9.19
C THR A 79 14.14 1.16 -10.27
N GLU A 80 13.08 1.26 -11.08
CA GLU A 80 12.95 2.31 -12.10
C GLU A 80 12.58 3.66 -11.50
N GLY A 81 11.98 3.66 -10.30
CA GLY A 81 11.67 4.89 -9.59
C GLY A 81 12.82 5.48 -8.79
N LEU A 82 13.89 4.72 -8.54
CA LEU A 82 15.10 5.24 -7.90
C LEU A 82 15.77 6.29 -8.78
N ARG A 83 16.25 7.37 -8.16
CA ARG A 83 17.13 8.33 -8.83
C ARG A 83 18.46 7.63 -9.17
N THR A 84 19.08 8.04 -10.27
CA THR A 84 20.43 7.57 -10.62
C THR A 84 21.38 7.86 -9.47
N SER A 85 21.82 6.82 -8.79
CA SER A 85 22.60 6.88 -7.55
C SER A 85 23.23 5.51 -7.27
N ALA A 86 24.18 5.47 -6.34
CA ALA A 86 24.81 4.22 -5.88
C ALA A 86 23.76 3.19 -5.43
N ALA A 87 22.68 3.62 -4.75
CA ALA A 87 21.61 2.74 -4.34
C ALA A 87 20.96 2.00 -5.53
N ARG A 88 20.69 2.70 -6.64
CA ARG A 88 20.14 2.07 -7.85
C ARG A 88 21.11 1.03 -8.43
N THR A 89 22.40 1.35 -8.49
CA THR A 89 23.45 0.43 -8.97
C THR A 89 23.55 -0.82 -8.10
N GLU A 90 23.52 -0.67 -6.79
CA GLU A 90 23.60 -1.79 -5.85
C GLU A 90 22.38 -2.72 -5.98
N VAL A 91 21.18 -2.17 -6.10
CA VAL A 91 19.97 -2.97 -6.28
C VAL A 91 20.02 -3.79 -7.57
N PHE A 92 20.48 -3.21 -8.69
CA PHE A 92 20.67 -3.97 -9.94
C PHE A 92 21.72 -5.08 -9.82
N ARG A 93 22.79 -4.83 -9.05
CA ARG A 93 23.86 -5.81 -8.81
C ARG A 93 23.37 -7.01 -7.99
N VAL A 94 22.58 -6.76 -6.94
CA VAL A 94 22.12 -7.80 -6.01
C VAL A 94 20.99 -8.65 -6.61
N HIS A 95 20.27 -8.13 -7.61
CA HIS A 95 19.16 -8.85 -8.26
C HIS A 95 18.13 -9.39 -7.23
N PRO A 96 17.54 -8.51 -6.41
CA PRO A 96 16.65 -8.92 -5.33
C PRO A 96 15.41 -9.63 -5.86
N SER A 97 14.95 -10.64 -5.13
CA SER A 97 13.74 -11.40 -5.44
C SER A 97 12.46 -10.76 -4.87
N SER A 98 12.59 -9.77 -3.98
CA SER A 98 11.46 -9.04 -3.41
C SER A 98 11.83 -7.59 -3.06
N PHE A 99 10.81 -6.74 -2.91
CA PHE A 99 10.94 -5.35 -2.49
C PHE A 99 11.66 -5.22 -1.14
N GLU A 100 11.32 -6.06 -0.17
CA GLU A 100 11.97 -5.99 1.15
C GLU A 100 13.45 -6.41 1.09
N VAL A 101 13.83 -7.35 0.22
CA VAL A 101 15.24 -7.68 -0.04
C VAL A 101 15.95 -6.55 -0.78
N ALA A 102 15.24 -5.82 -1.63
CA ALA A 102 15.80 -4.67 -2.36
C ALA A 102 16.04 -3.45 -1.46
N VAL A 103 15.30 -3.33 -0.36
CA VAL A 103 15.37 -2.20 0.60
C VAL A 103 16.29 -2.49 1.78
N GLY A 104 16.42 -3.76 2.18
CA GLY A 104 17.28 -4.20 3.29
C GLY A 104 18.77 -4.08 2.99
#